data_AF-A0A7X1HQ64-F1
#
_entry.id   AF-A0A7X1HQ64-F1
#
_cell.length_a   1.000
_cell.length_b   1.000
_cell.length_c   1.000
_cell.angle_alpha   90.00
_cell.angle_beta   90.00
_cell.angle_gamma   90.00
#
_symmetry.space_group_name_H-M   'P 1'
#
loop_
_entity.id
_entity.type
_entity.pdbx_description
1 polymer ?
#
loop_
_entity_poly.entity_id
_entity_poly.type
_entity_poly.pdbx_seq_one_letter_code
_entity_poly.pdbx_strand_id
1 'polypeptide(L)'
;MNSNFEKILIKNNKILAVKDLQTLEKALLSSSKIIFLLSSDICSIEETTRLIKASGKLCFIHLDMIQGLNTKDNSAIDYLKDNTFADGVITTKSQVAKYAHKIGFLVIMRCFLIDSLSLTTTEKLFNETYIDAIEILPGVMPKIIEQISKQSSIPIIAGGLISDHEDVNLALKSGAVAISTTKLNIIN
;
A
#
# COMPACT_ATOMS: atom_id res chain seq x y z
N MET A 1 8.39 9.78 -12.80
CA MET A 1 8.52 8.87 -11.65
C MET A 1 8.91 9.67 -10.43
N ASN A 2 8.18 9.51 -9.33
CA ASN A 2 8.48 10.19 -8.09
C ASN A 2 9.64 9.45 -7.38
N SER A 3 10.86 9.62 -7.90
CA SER A 3 12.07 8.90 -7.48
C SER A 3 12.38 8.97 -5.98
N ASN A 4 11.73 9.89 -5.26
CA ASN A 4 11.84 10.01 -3.81
C ASN A 4 11.04 8.93 -3.07
N PHE A 5 9.82 8.60 -3.51
CA PHE A 5 8.98 7.63 -2.81
C PHE A 5 9.54 6.21 -2.91
N GLU A 6 10.02 5.81 -4.08
CA GLU A 6 10.71 4.53 -4.27
C GLU A 6 11.91 4.37 -3.33
N LYS A 7 12.74 5.42 -3.17
CA LYS A 7 13.86 5.41 -2.22
C LYS A 7 13.40 5.24 -0.77
N ILE A 8 12.27 5.85 -0.41
CA ILE A 8 11.67 5.69 0.91
C ILE A 8 11.21 4.24 1.12
N LEU A 9 10.58 3.61 0.12
CA LEU A 9 10.19 2.21 0.16
C LEU A 9 11.41 1.29 0.33
N ILE A 10 12.44 1.45 -0.49
CA ILE A 10 13.66 0.63 -0.44
C ILE A 10 14.35 0.76 0.93
N LYS A 11 14.45 1.97 1.47
CA LYS A 11 15.06 2.22 2.79
C LYS A 11 14.21 1.65 3.94
N ASN A 12 12.90 1.55 3.75
CA ASN A 12 11.94 1.10 4.77
C ASN A 12 11.10 -0.07 4.24
N ASN A 13 11.78 -1.13 3.79
CA ASN A 13 11.22 -2.23 3.02
C ASN A 13 10.28 -3.19 3.79
N LYS A 14 9.93 -2.88 5.04
CA LYS A 14 8.97 -3.62 5.86
C LYS A 14 7.86 -2.68 6.30
N ILE A 15 6.69 -2.85 5.70
CA ILE A 15 5.50 -2.02 5.88
C ILE A 15 4.52 -2.78 6.76
N LEU A 16 4.09 -2.15 7.86
CA LEU A 16 3.11 -2.75 8.74
C LEU A 16 1.69 -2.36 8.29
N ALA A 17 0.88 -3.38 8.05
CA ALA A 17 -0.51 -3.22 7.70
C ALA A 17 -1.40 -3.42 8.93
N VAL A 18 -2.24 -2.43 9.22
CA VAL A 18 -3.10 -2.37 10.40
C VAL A 18 -4.56 -2.47 9.99
N LYS A 19 -5.37 -3.15 10.79
CA LYS A 19 -6.79 -3.43 10.48
C LYS A 19 -7.73 -3.11 11.64
N ASP A 20 -7.19 -2.87 12.83
CA ASP A 20 -7.91 -2.63 14.07
C ASP A 20 -7.06 -1.79 15.03
N LEU A 21 -7.68 -1.30 16.11
CA LEU A 21 -7.02 -0.47 17.12
C LEU A 21 -5.82 -1.18 17.79
N GLN A 22 -5.93 -2.49 18.04
CA GLN A 22 -4.85 -3.26 18.68
C GLN A 22 -3.59 -3.32 17.80
N THR A 23 -3.78 -3.51 16.48
CA THR A 23 -2.68 -3.50 15.52
C THR A 23 -2.14 -2.08 15.29
N LEU A 24 -3.00 -1.06 15.38
CA LEU A 24 -2.58 0.34 15.31
C LEU A 24 -1.62 0.71 16.46
N GLU A 25 -1.97 0.43 17.72
CA GLU A 25 -1.11 0.74 18.87
C GLU A 25 0.28 0.11 18.73
N LYS A 26 0.32 -1.17 18.35
CA LYS A 26 1.57 -1.89 18.08
C LYS A 26 2.34 -1.26 16.93
N ALA A 27 1.65 -0.79 15.89
CA ALA A 27 2.27 -0.18 14.74
C ALA A 27 2.91 1.17 15.05
N LEU A 28 2.26 1.99 15.88
CA LEU A 28 2.79 3.27 16.33
C LEU A 28 4.12 3.10 17.10
N LEU A 29 4.24 2.02 17.88
CA LEU A 29 5.45 1.67 18.64
C LEU A 29 6.52 0.94 17.80
N SER A 30 6.16 0.42 16.62
CA SER A 30 7.07 -0.38 15.79
C SER A 30 8.16 0.47 15.12
N SER A 31 9.23 -0.19 14.65
CA SER A 31 10.29 0.43 13.85
C SER A 31 9.83 0.82 12.44
N SER A 32 8.70 0.30 11.95
CA SER A 32 8.21 0.58 10.60
C SER A 32 7.90 2.06 10.41
N LYS A 33 8.36 2.62 9.28
CA LYS A 33 8.15 4.03 8.91
C LYS A 33 6.92 4.25 8.03
N ILE A 34 6.33 3.18 7.50
CA ILE A 34 5.21 3.25 6.58
C ILE A 34 4.11 2.33 7.11
N ILE A 35 2.92 2.86 7.28
CA ILE A 35 1.75 2.15 7.81
C ILE A 35 0.66 2.10 6.75
N PHE A 36 0.13 0.90 6.50
CA PHE A 36 -1.04 0.68 5.65
C PHE A 36 -2.27 0.49 6.51
N LEU A 37 -3.21 1.43 6.47
CA LEU A 37 -4.51 1.33 7.13
C LEU A 37 -5.46 0.56 6.21
N LEU A 38 -5.64 -0.73 6.49
CA LEU A 38 -6.42 -1.66 5.66
C LEU A 38 -7.92 -1.61 5.90
N SER A 39 -8.36 -1.04 7.02
CA SER A 39 -9.77 -0.89 7.39
C SER A 39 -9.90 0.33 8.29
N SER A 40 -10.94 1.11 8.06
CA SER A 40 -11.30 2.26 8.89
C SER A 40 -12.78 2.60 8.65
N ASP A 41 -13.30 3.59 9.37
CA ASP A 41 -14.62 4.15 9.17
C ASP A 41 -14.52 5.67 9.15
N ILE A 42 -15.51 6.33 8.54
CA ILE A 42 -15.52 7.79 8.39
C ILE A 42 -15.42 8.55 9.72
N CYS A 43 -15.87 7.97 10.83
CA CYS A 43 -15.84 8.63 12.14
C CYS A 43 -14.46 8.56 12.79
N SER A 44 -13.69 7.48 12.57
CA SER A 44 -12.40 7.24 13.23
C SER A 44 -11.17 7.57 12.37
N ILE A 45 -11.35 7.76 11.07
CA ILE A 45 -10.24 7.88 10.11
C ILE A 45 -9.36 9.12 10.34
N GLU A 46 -9.96 10.27 10.66
CA GLU A 46 -9.22 11.50 10.95
C GLU A 46 -8.27 11.30 12.13
N GLU A 47 -8.79 10.82 13.26
CA GLU A 47 -8.00 10.56 14.45
C GLU A 47 -6.93 9.50 14.22
N THR A 48 -7.27 8.42 13.53
CA THR A 48 -6.33 7.33 13.23
C THR A 48 -5.16 7.85 12.39
N THR A 49 -5.43 8.60 11.33
CA THR A 49 -4.38 9.16 10.48
C THR A 49 -3.55 10.22 11.21
N ARG A 50 -4.18 11.03 12.06
CA ARG A 50 -3.50 12.02 12.93
C ARG A 50 -2.50 11.34 13.85
N LEU A 51 -2.87 10.24 14.52
CA LEU A 51 -1.98 9.49 15.41
C LEU A 51 -0.79 8.90 14.66
N ILE A 52 -1.02 8.30 13.48
CA ILE A 52 0.06 7.78 12.63
C ILE A 52 1.01 8.90 12.24
N LYS A 53 0.49 10.04 11.77
CA LYS A 53 1.30 11.18 11.34
C LYS A 53 2.10 11.78 12.49
N ALA A 54 1.49 11.93 13.67
CA ALA A 54 2.14 12.43 14.88
C ALA A 54 3.31 11.54 15.34
N SER A 55 3.27 10.23 15.04
CA SER A 55 4.40 9.32 15.29
C SER A 55 5.56 9.42 14.27
N GLY A 56 5.46 10.35 13.32
CA GLY A 56 6.47 10.57 12.27
C GLY A 56 6.51 9.46 11.22
N LYS A 57 5.40 8.73 11.03
CA LYS A 57 5.25 7.64 10.05
C LYS A 57 4.43 8.11 8.86
N LEU A 58 4.69 7.52 7.69
CA LEU A 58 3.86 7.72 6.51
C LEU A 58 2.58 6.89 6.62
N CYS A 59 1.45 7.50 6.30
CA CYS A 59 0.13 6.89 6.39
C CYS A 59 -0.48 6.66 5.00
N PHE A 60 -0.80 5.41 4.68
CA PHE A 60 -1.53 5.03 3.48
C PHE A 60 -2.88 4.43 3.84
N ILE A 61 -3.96 4.99 3.30
CA ILE A 61 -5.32 4.49 3.56
C ILE A 61 -5.80 3.61 2.42
N HIS A 62 -6.39 2.46 2.73
CA HIS A 62 -7.10 1.68 1.75
C HIS A 62 -8.51 2.22 1.48
N LEU A 63 -8.68 2.92 0.35
CA LEU A 63 -9.93 3.57 -0.04
C LEU A 63 -11.11 2.63 -0.25
N ASP A 64 -10.86 1.37 -0.58
CA ASP A 64 -11.92 0.40 -0.82
C ASP A 64 -12.49 -0.20 0.47
N MET A 65 -11.83 0.06 1.62
CA MET A 65 -12.14 -0.53 2.92
C MET A 65 -12.47 0.53 3.99
N ILE A 66 -12.92 1.71 3.56
CA ILE A 66 -13.43 2.75 4.47
C ILE A 66 -14.95 2.58 4.58
N GLN A 67 -15.42 2.25 5.77
CA GLN A 67 -16.84 2.11 6.04
C GLN A 67 -17.52 3.49 6.07
N GLY A 68 -18.71 3.57 5.46
CA GLY A 68 -19.49 4.82 5.40
C GLY A 68 -19.08 5.78 4.29
N LEU A 69 -18.12 5.43 3.43
CA LEU A 69 -17.64 6.31 2.36
C LEU A 69 -17.68 5.61 0.99
N ASN A 70 -18.33 6.24 0.00
CA ASN A 70 -18.34 5.73 -1.38
C ASN A 70 -17.23 6.38 -2.21
N THR A 71 -16.08 5.72 -2.28
CA THR A 71 -14.88 6.24 -2.97
C THR A 71 -14.98 6.25 -4.50
N LYS A 72 -16.11 5.84 -5.10
CA LYS A 72 -16.39 6.08 -6.52
C LYS A 72 -16.76 7.53 -6.80
N ASP A 73 -17.21 8.26 -5.79
CA ASP A 73 -17.44 9.69 -5.88
C ASP A 73 -16.14 10.44 -5.59
N ASN A 74 -15.75 11.34 -6.48
CA ASN A 74 -14.54 12.14 -6.31
C ASN A 74 -14.59 13.00 -5.04
N SER A 75 -15.78 13.46 -4.65
CA SER A 75 -15.97 14.24 -3.42
C SER A 75 -15.59 13.46 -2.16
N ALA A 76 -15.69 12.13 -2.18
CA ALA A 76 -15.21 11.28 -1.09
C ALA A 76 -13.68 11.32 -0.97
N ILE A 77 -12.97 11.40 -2.10
CA ILE A 77 -11.51 11.46 -2.13
C ILE A 77 -11.04 12.87 -1.72
N ASP A 78 -11.77 13.91 -2.12
CA ASP A 78 -11.55 15.30 -1.67
C ASP A 78 -11.74 15.40 -0.15
N TYR A 79 -12.82 14.84 0.39
CA TYR A 79 -13.05 14.78 1.83
C TYR A 79 -11.86 14.15 2.56
N LEU A 80 -11.32 13.03 2.07
CA LEU A 80 -10.16 12.40 2.69
C LEU A 80 -8.90 13.28 2.59
N LYS A 81 -8.72 14.02 1.49
CA LYS A 81 -7.58 14.92 1.32
C LYS A 81 -7.59 16.06 2.33
N ASP A 82 -8.78 16.60 2.61
CA ASP A 82 -8.94 17.77 3.46
C ASP A 82 -9.08 17.44 4.95
N ASN A 83 -9.60 16.24 5.28
CA ASN A 83 -9.95 15.86 6.65
C ASN A 83 -9.07 14.74 7.22
N THR A 84 -8.04 14.29 6.50
CA THR A 84 -7.12 13.27 7.02
C THR A 84 -5.67 13.68 6.83
N PHE A 85 -4.77 13.01 7.54
CA PHE A 85 -3.33 13.25 7.48
C PHE A 85 -2.61 12.20 6.63
N ALA A 86 -3.31 11.56 5.69
CA ALA A 86 -2.73 10.53 4.83
C ALA A 86 -1.77 11.11 3.80
N ASP A 87 -0.66 10.39 3.61
CA ASP A 87 0.35 10.70 2.59
C ASP A 87 -0.01 10.09 1.23
N GLY A 88 -0.75 8.99 1.27
CA GLY A 88 -1.17 8.29 0.07
C GLY A 88 -2.35 7.34 0.30
N VAL A 89 -2.71 6.67 -0.78
CA VAL A 89 -3.89 5.82 -0.85
C VAL A 89 -3.57 4.48 -1.49
N ILE A 90 -4.33 3.46 -1.11
CA ILE A 90 -4.32 2.12 -1.70
C ILE A 90 -5.69 1.85 -2.29
N THR A 91 -5.77 1.45 -3.55
CA THR A 91 -7.02 1.04 -4.19
C THR A 91 -6.78 -0.01 -5.27
N THR A 92 -7.82 -0.74 -5.62
CA THR A 92 -7.86 -1.65 -6.77
C THR A 92 -8.50 -1.00 -8.02
N LYS A 93 -9.00 0.23 -7.89
CA LYS A 93 -9.82 0.91 -8.92
C LYS A 93 -9.03 1.99 -9.65
N SER A 94 -8.75 1.79 -10.93
CA SER A 94 -7.98 2.74 -11.76
C SER A 94 -8.54 4.16 -11.81
N GLN A 95 -9.86 4.33 -11.82
CA GLN A 95 -10.47 5.68 -11.85
C GLN A 95 -10.24 6.45 -10.54
N VAL A 96 -10.37 5.76 -9.41
CA VAL A 96 -10.12 6.31 -8.06
C VAL A 96 -8.64 6.68 -7.93
N ALA A 97 -7.74 5.79 -8.37
CA ALA A 97 -6.31 6.02 -8.40
C ALA A 97 -5.92 7.27 -9.21
N LYS A 98 -6.47 7.42 -10.43
CA LYS A 98 -6.22 8.60 -11.29
C LYS A 98 -6.64 9.89 -10.60
N TYR A 99 -7.81 9.91 -9.97
CA TYR A 99 -8.28 11.10 -9.27
C TYR A 99 -7.44 11.41 -8.02
N ALA A 100 -7.15 10.40 -7.19
CA ALA A 100 -6.34 10.57 -6.00
C ALA A 100 -4.94 11.13 -6.32
N HIS A 101 -4.31 10.63 -7.39
CA HIS A 101 -3.05 11.17 -7.88
C HIS A 101 -3.18 12.62 -8.32
N LYS A 102 -4.24 12.97 -9.07
CA LYS A 102 -4.50 14.34 -9.55
C LYS A 102 -4.56 15.35 -8.41
N ILE A 103 -5.13 14.97 -7.25
CA ILE A 103 -5.23 15.84 -6.07
C ILE A 103 -4.02 15.72 -5.13
N GLY A 104 -2.96 15.03 -5.56
CA GLY A 104 -1.66 15.00 -4.88
C GLY A 104 -1.53 13.95 -3.77
N PHE A 105 -2.28 12.84 -3.82
CA PHE A 105 -1.92 11.64 -3.06
C PHE A 105 -0.86 10.82 -3.77
N LEU A 106 0.01 10.18 -3.00
CA LEU A 106 0.76 9.02 -3.50
C LEU A 106 -0.21 7.85 -3.71
N VAL A 107 -0.06 7.11 -4.80
CA VAL A 107 -1.00 6.05 -5.17
C VAL A 107 -0.31 4.70 -5.24
N ILE A 108 -0.86 3.77 -4.46
CA ILE A 108 -0.50 2.37 -4.50
C ILE A 108 -1.67 1.60 -5.15
N MET A 109 -1.42 0.99 -6.30
CA MET A 109 -2.40 0.12 -6.94
C MET A 109 -2.28 -1.29 -6.37
N ARG A 110 -3.34 -1.77 -5.72
CA ARG A 110 -3.39 -3.14 -5.19
C ARG A 110 -3.89 -4.09 -6.28
N CYS A 111 -3.14 -5.16 -6.51
CA CYS A 111 -3.41 -6.17 -7.52
C CYS A 111 -3.50 -7.55 -6.86
N PHE A 112 -4.67 -8.18 -6.98
CA PHE A 112 -4.88 -9.57 -6.57
C PHE A 112 -4.58 -10.49 -7.75
N LEU A 113 -3.51 -11.25 -7.64
CA LEU A 113 -3.09 -12.21 -8.64
C LEU A 113 -3.70 -13.58 -8.29
N ILE A 114 -4.78 -13.90 -8.99
CA ILE A 114 -5.57 -15.13 -8.81
C ILE A 114 -5.35 -16.07 -9.99
N ASP A 115 -5.27 -15.50 -11.19
CA ASP A 115 -5.16 -16.21 -12.46
C ASP A 115 -4.34 -15.41 -13.50
N SER A 116 -4.19 -15.97 -14.69
CA SER A 116 -3.47 -15.30 -15.79
C SER A 116 -4.13 -14.00 -16.26
N LEU A 117 -5.46 -13.87 -16.13
CA LEU A 117 -6.18 -12.66 -16.50
C LEU A 117 -5.84 -11.50 -15.56
N SER A 118 -5.77 -11.77 -14.25
CA SER A 118 -5.36 -10.79 -13.25
C SER A 118 -3.91 -10.35 -13.43
N LEU A 119 -3.03 -11.26 -13.85
CA LEU A 119 -1.64 -10.94 -14.21
C LEU A 119 -1.58 -10.00 -15.42
N THR A 120 -2.27 -10.37 -16.51
CA THR A 120 -2.32 -9.56 -17.74
C THR A 120 -2.91 -8.17 -17.48
N THR A 121 -3.90 -8.09 -16.58
CA THR A 121 -4.51 -6.82 -16.18
C THR A 121 -3.52 -5.96 -15.38
N THR A 122 -2.72 -6.59 -14.53
CA THR A 122 -1.67 -5.92 -13.76
C THR A 122 -0.57 -5.38 -14.67
N GLU A 123 -0.16 -6.14 -15.68
CA GLU A 123 0.87 -5.73 -16.65
C GLU A 123 0.50 -4.45 -17.43
N LYS A 124 -0.81 -4.22 -17.67
CA LYS A 124 -1.29 -2.98 -18.31
C LYS A 124 -1.01 -1.74 -17.47
N LEU A 125 -0.79 -1.88 -16.16
CA LEU A 125 -0.53 -0.78 -15.24
C LEU A 125 0.92 -0.29 -15.29
N PHE A 126 1.86 -1.06 -15.85
CA PHE A 126 3.30 -0.79 -15.74
C PHE A 126 3.75 0.53 -16.38
N ASN A 127 2.91 1.12 -17.23
CA ASN A 127 3.17 2.37 -17.93
C ASN A 127 2.32 3.54 -17.39
N GLU A 128 1.52 3.30 -16.36
CA GLU A 128 0.60 4.30 -15.82
C GLU A 128 1.33 5.24 -14.87
N THR A 129 1.50 6.49 -15.30
CA THR A 129 2.30 7.50 -14.57
C THR A 129 1.69 7.97 -13.25
N TYR A 130 0.40 7.72 -13.04
CA TYR A 130 -0.32 8.07 -11.82
C TYR A 130 -0.14 7.04 -10.69
N ILE A 131 0.58 5.95 -10.92
CA ILE A 131 0.82 4.89 -9.95
C ILE A 131 2.25 5.03 -9.42
N ASP A 132 2.38 5.23 -8.10
CA ASP A 132 3.67 5.40 -7.44
C ASP A 132 4.26 4.05 -6.97
N ALA A 133 3.41 3.05 -6.71
CA ALA A 133 3.82 1.66 -6.47
C ALA A 133 2.68 0.67 -6.80
N ILE A 134 3.02 -0.60 -7.04
CA ILE A 134 2.04 -1.69 -7.20
C ILE A 134 2.20 -2.65 -6.02
N GLU A 135 1.11 -2.93 -5.31
CA GLU A 135 1.08 -3.95 -4.26
C GLU A 135 0.49 -5.25 -4.80
N ILE A 136 1.28 -6.33 -4.82
CA ILE A 136 0.90 -7.64 -5.33
C ILE A 136 0.53 -8.57 -4.19
N LEU A 137 -0.67 -9.15 -4.27
CA LEU A 137 -1.16 -10.16 -3.36
C LEU A 137 -1.51 -11.44 -4.13
N PRO A 138 -1.12 -12.65 -3.67
CA PRO A 138 -0.24 -12.91 -2.52
C PRO A 138 1.25 -12.60 -2.76
N GLY A 139 1.99 -12.32 -1.68
CA GLY A 139 3.42 -12.01 -1.71
C GLY A 139 4.32 -13.25 -1.73
N VAL A 140 3.74 -14.44 -1.55
CA VAL A 140 4.43 -15.74 -1.54
C VAL A 140 4.55 -16.34 -2.96
N MET A 141 4.76 -15.50 -3.97
CA MET A 141 4.82 -15.90 -5.39
C MET A 141 6.11 -15.39 -6.08
N PRO A 142 7.29 -15.88 -5.68
CA PRO A 142 8.57 -15.33 -6.13
C PRO A 142 8.76 -15.31 -7.65
N LYS A 143 8.34 -16.37 -8.35
CA LYS A 143 8.46 -16.44 -9.82
C LYS A 143 7.65 -15.35 -10.52
N ILE A 144 6.47 -15.04 -10.00
CA ILE A 144 5.58 -14.02 -10.56
C ILE A 144 6.10 -12.62 -10.20
N ILE A 145 6.57 -12.41 -8.97
CA ILE A 145 7.21 -11.15 -8.55
C ILE A 145 8.45 -10.88 -9.41
N GLU A 146 9.26 -11.89 -9.71
CA GLU A 146 10.43 -11.78 -10.58
C GLU A 146 10.06 -11.43 -12.04
N GLN A 147 9.02 -12.09 -12.58
CA GLN A 147 8.50 -11.74 -13.90
C GLN A 147 8.06 -10.27 -13.96
N ILE A 148 7.26 -9.83 -12.99
CA ILE A 148 6.68 -8.49 -12.96
C ILE A 148 7.76 -7.44 -12.72
N SER A 149 8.67 -7.64 -11.78
CA SER A 149 9.74 -6.67 -11.47
C SER A 149 10.70 -6.45 -12.64
N LYS A 150 10.90 -7.46 -13.50
CA LYS A 150 11.71 -7.32 -14.73
C LYS A 150 11.03 -6.50 -15.82
N GLN A 151 9.70 -6.40 -15.81
CA GLN A 151 8.92 -5.74 -16.84
C GLN A 151 8.40 -4.37 -16.40
N SER A 152 8.13 -4.21 -15.10
CA SER A 152 7.59 -3.00 -14.51
C SER A 152 8.70 -2.01 -14.17
N SER A 153 8.50 -0.76 -14.58
CA SER A 153 9.32 0.36 -14.10
C SER A 153 8.78 0.98 -12.80
N ILE A 154 7.60 0.53 -12.35
CA ILE A 154 6.94 0.95 -11.12
C ILE A 154 7.36 -0.01 -10.00
N PRO A 155 7.75 0.49 -8.81
CA PRO A 155 8.19 -0.34 -7.71
C PRO A 155 7.11 -1.30 -7.21
N ILE A 156 7.51 -2.53 -6.91
CA ILE A 156 6.62 -3.61 -6.50
C ILE A 156 6.71 -3.82 -4.98
N ILE A 157 5.56 -3.81 -4.32
CA ILE A 157 5.40 -4.19 -2.92
C ILE A 157 4.75 -5.57 -2.89
N ALA A 158 5.35 -6.55 -2.23
CA ALA A 158 4.74 -7.87 -2.06
C ALA A 158 3.97 -7.92 -0.74
N GLY A 159 2.73 -8.38 -0.77
CA GLY A 159 1.85 -8.36 0.40
C GLY A 159 1.00 -9.61 0.54
N GLY A 160 0.56 -9.91 1.76
CA GLY A 160 -0.35 -11.02 2.02
C GLY A 160 0.31 -12.41 2.02
N LEU A 161 -0.18 -13.27 2.92
CA LEU A 161 0.31 -14.62 3.20
C LEU A 161 1.79 -14.73 3.65
N ILE A 162 2.54 -13.64 3.72
CA ILE A 162 3.88 -13.59 4.30
C ILE A 162 3.84 -14.06 5.75
N SER A 163 4.56 -15.13 6.06
CA SER A 163 4.47 -15.80 7.35
C SER A 163 5.72 -15.74 8.21
N ASP A 164 6.88 -15.66 7.59
CA ASP A 164 8.17 -15.63 8.26
C ASP A 164 9.20 -14.77 7.49
N HIS A 165 10.44 -14.75 7.96
CA HIS A 165 11.52 -14.00 7.32
C HIS A 165 12.04 -14.65 6.03
N GLU A 166 11.79 -15.95 5.81
CA GLU A 166 12.19 -16.60 4.56
C GLU A 166 11.31 -16.09 3.41
N ASP A 167 9.99 -16.00 3.62
CA ASP A 167 9.05 -15.39 2.68
C ASP A 167 9.47 -13.96 2.30
N VAL A 168 9.83 -13.16 3.32
CA VAL A 168 10.31 -11.77 3.13
C VAL A 168 11.56 -11.75 2.26
N ASN A 169 12.56 -12.55 2.61
CA ASN A 169 13.83 -12.59 1.89
C ASN A 169 13.64 -13.06 0.45
N LEU A 170 12.76 -14.03 0.23
CA LEU A 170 12.47 -14.58 -1.08
C LEU A 170 11.77 -13.56 -1.97
N ALA A 171 10.74 -12.88 -1.46
CA ALA A 171 10.04 -11.83 -2.20
C ALA A 171 10.95 -10.64 -2.55
N LEU A 172 11.79 -10.19 -1.62
CA LEU A 172 12.77 -9.12 -1.87
C LEU A 172 13.82 -9.53 -2.92
N LYS A 173 14.35 -10.76 -2.83
CA LYS A 173 15.30 -11.29 -3.83
C LYS A 173 14.68 -11.43 -5.21
N SER A 174 13.39 -11.71 -5.28
CA SER A 174 12.62 -11.76 -6.52
C SER A 174 12.27 -10.38 -7.10
N GLY A 175 12.70 -9.28 -6.47
CA GLY A 175 12.56 -7.93 -7.03
C GLY A 175 11.43 -7.09 -6.44
N ALA A 176 10.76 -7.55 -5.38
CA ALA A 176 9.95 -6.63 -4.56
C ALA A 176 10.87 -5.63 -3.85
N VAL A 177 10.49 -4.35 -3.82
CA VAL A 177 11.25 -3.31 -3.11
C VAL A 177 10.86 -3.19 -1.63
N ALA A 178 9.66 -3.66 -1.29
CA ALA A 178 9.13 -3.68 0.06
C ALA A 178 8.12 -4.81 0.26
N ILE A 179 7.90 -5.18 1.52
CA ILE A 179 6.92 -6.17 1.95
C ILE A 179 5.86 -5.51 2.82
N SER A 180 4.57 -5.76 2.55
CA SER A 180 3.47 -5.41 3.45
C SER A 180 2.99 -6.64 4.23
N THR A 181 2.83 -6.49 5.54
CA THR A 181 2.40 -7.60 6.41
C THR A 181 1.62 -7.08 7.62
N THR A 182 0.69 -7.89 8.13
CA THR A 182 -0.01 -7.63 9.39
C THR A 182 0.72 -8.23 10.59
N LYS A 183 1.86 -8.91 10.39
CA LYS A 183 2.60 -9.65 11.41
C LYS A 183 3.73 -8.79 12.00
N LEU A 184 3.60 -8.41 13.27
CA LEU A 184 4.58 -7.54 13.93
C LEU A 184 5.97 -8.18 14.07
N ASN A 185 6.05 -9.50 14.26
CA ASN A 185 7.33 -10.22 14.36
C ASN A 185 8.17 -10.16 13.07
N ILE A 186 7.56 -9.83 11.93
CA ILE A 186 8.28 -9.63 10.67
C ILE A 186 8.91 -8.23 10.60
N ILE A 187 8.29 -7.24 11.24
CA ILE A 187 8.73 -5.84 11.21
C ILE A 187 10.01 -5.64 12.02
N ASN A 188 10.02 -6.20 13.23
CA ASN A 188 11.18 -6.16 14.13
C ASN A 188 12.32 -7.05 13.59
#